data_AF-A0AAD9ZM83-F1
#
_entry.id   AF-A0AAD9ZM83-F1
#
_cell.length_a   1.000
_cell.length_b   1.000
_cell.length_c   1.000
_cell.angle_alpha   90.00
_cell.angle_beta   90.00
_cell.angle_gamma   90.00
#
_symmetry.space_group_name_H-M   'P 1'
#
loop_
_entity.id
_entity.type
_entity.pdbx_description
1 polymer ?
#
loop_
_entity_poly.entity_id
_entity_poly.type
_entity_poly.pdbx_seq_one_letter_code
_entity_poly.pdbx_strand_id
1 'polypeptide(L)'
;MMMDAIEGWKICKIKGSSRKTLRSKIKETKARLRNWITSNKKKDVFINKLEVNLAEIDSKAKIKGWYDNLRLAHLSLLSELWKSLRVEEQSWRQKSRVKRRKEGDKNSNFFHLIANDRRRRNFIDGISFNGVVLSDPSQVREEVLHFFKKHFENVPWVHPKINDLSLKRLSTGEKKGLEAEFNEEKVWEALNGCDGNKSTGPDGLILNFIKAN
;
A
#
# COMPACT_ATOMS: atom_id res chain seq x y z
N MET A 1 10.76 9.06 0.85
CA MET A 1 10.04 7.79 0.56
C MET A 1 10.98 6.77 -0.06
N MET A 2 11.66 7.08 -1.18
CA MET A 2 12.63 6.17 -1.80
C MET A 2 13.87 5.92 -0.91
N MET A 3 14.53 6.95 -0.37
CA MET A 3 15.82 6.79 0.32
C MET A 3 15.74 5.86 1.55
N ASP A 4 14.84 6.10 2.52
CA ASP A 4 14.72 5.25 3.72
C ASP A 4 14.28 3.80 3.43
N ALA A 5 13.45 3.61 2.39
CA ALA A 5 12.98 2.30 1.98
C ALA A 5 14.07 1.50 1.24
N ILE A 6 14.84 2.18 0.38
CA ILE A 6 16.02 1.66 -0.31
C ILE A 6 17.10 1.30 0.72
N GLU A 7 17.31 2.12 1.74
CA GLU A 7 18.26 1.84 2.82
C GLU A 7 17.84 0.59 3.61
N GLY A 8 16.56 0.48 3.98
CA GLY A 8 16.03 -0.73 4.65
C GLY A 8 16.21 -2.00 3.81
N TRP A 9 16.04 -1.89 2.49
CA TRP A 9 16.24 -3.01 1.56
C TRP A 9 17.71 -3.42 1.40
N LYS A 10 18.63 -2.45 1.41
CA LYS A 10 20.08 -2.66 1.26
C LYS A 10 20.78 -3.12 2.53
N ILE A 11 20.33 -2.68 3.72
CA ILE A 11 20.99 -2.95 5.01
C ILE A 11 20.76 -4.39 5.48
N CYS A 12 19.66 -5.05 5.08
CA CYS A 12 19.36 -6.42 5.51
C CYS A 12 20.28 -7.47 4.85
N LYS A 13 21.45 -7.71 5.47
CA LYS A 13 22.38 -8.80 5.14
C LYS A 13 22.12 -10.03 6.02
N ILE A 14 20.96 -10.66 5.88
CA ILE A 14 20.67 -11.90 6.61
C ILE A 14 21.15 -13.09 5.77
N LYS A 15 21.98 -13.96 6.37
CA LYS A 15 22.39 -15.24 5.76
C LYS A 15 21.28 -16.28 5.94
N GLY A 16 20.83 -16.91 4.86
CA GLY A 16 19.78 -17.94 4.85
C GLY A 16 19.18 -18.16 3.46
N SER A 17 18.17 -19.04 3.36
CA SER A 17 17.41 -19.26 2.11
C SER A 17 16.83 -17.94 1.57
N SER A 18 16.84 -17.77 0.24
CA SER A 18 16.35 -16.58 -0.46
C SER A 18 14.98 -16.09 0.02
N ARG A 19 14.07 -17.02 0.38
CA ARG A 19 12.75 -16.71 0.93
C ARG A 19 12.82 -16.04 2.31
N LYS A 20 13.72 -16.51 3.19
CA LYS A 20 13.94 -15.93 4.53
C LYS A 20 14.56 -14.54 4.43
N THR A 21 15.52 -14.38 3.51
CA THR A 21 16.17 -13.10 3.24
C THR A 21 15.18 -12.08 2.70
N LEU A 22 14.37 -12.45 1.71
CA LEU A 22 13.32 -11.60 1.16
C LEU A 22 12.28 -11.18 2.20
N ARG A 23 11.75 -12.14 2.98
CA ARG A 23 10.77 -11.86 4.04
C ARG A 23 11.31 -10.85 5.06
N SER A 24 12.58 -10.97 5.41
CA SER A 24 13.21 -10.10 6.41
C SER A 24 13.46 -8.70 5.86
N LYS A 25 13.92 -8.58 4.61
CA LYS A 25 14.01 -7.29 3.90
C LYS A 25 12.67 -6.57 3.88
N ILE A 26 11.61 -7.28 3.47
CA ILE A 26 10.24 -6.74 3.45
C ILE A 26 9.80 -6.29 4.86
N LYS A 27 10.06 -7.09 5.90
CA LYS A 27 9.68 -6.77 7.29
C LYS A 27 10.38 -5.50 7.78
N GLU A 28 11.68 -5.37 7.52
CA GLU A 28 12.48 -4.22 7.92
C GLU A 28 12.07 -2.94 7.16
N THR A 29 11.94 -3.04 5.84
CA THR A 29 11.43 -1.94 5.01
C THR A 29 10.05 -1.49 5.48
N LYS A 30 9.15 -2.42 5.82
CA LYS A 30 7.82 -2.11 6.36
C LYS A 30 7.89 -1.39 7.70
N ALA A 31 8.76 -1.81 8.62
CA ALA A 31 8.93 -1.17 9.91
C ALA A 31 9.39 0.28 9.76
N ARG A 32 10.41 0.50 8.92
CA ARG A 32 10.92 1.84 8.59
C ARG A 32 9.86 2.71 7.93
N LEU A 33 9.10 2.17 6.98
CA LEU A 33 7.99 2.88 6.34
C LEU A 33 6.91 3.27 7.35
N ARG A 34 6.56 2.42 8.32
CA ARG A 34 5.60 2.78 9.38
C ARG A 34 6.12 3.92 10.25
N ASN A 35 7.39 3.85 10.67
CA ASN A 35 8.00 4.92 11.47
C ASN A 35 8.01 6.23 10.70
N TRP A 36 8.36 6.19 9.41
CA TRP A 36 8.29 7.35 8.53
C TRP A 36 6.86 7.88 8.38
N ILE A 37 5.84 7.02 8.24
CA ILE A 37 4.43 7.43 8.19
C ILE A 37 4.01 8.14 9.48
N THR A 38 4.40 7.62 10.64
CA THR A 38 4.10 8.25 11.94
C THR A 38 4.79 9.61 12.06
N SER A 39 6.08 9.70 11.69
CA SER A 39 6.80 10.98 11.64
C SER A 39 6.17 11.96 10.64
N ASN A 40 5.60 11.44 9.54
CA ASN A 40 4.89 12.22 8.54
C ASN A 40 3.47 12.62 8.91
N LYS A 41 2.86 12.15 10.01
CA LYS A 41 1.62 12.79 10.50
C LYS A 41 1.86 14.26 10.88
N LYS A 42 3.12 14.64 11.12
CA LYS A 42 3.56 16.04 11.21
C LYS A 42 3.52 16.77 9.86
N LYS A 43 3.24 16.11 8.73
CA LYS A 43 3.14 16.76 7.42
C LYS A 43 1.92 17.64 7.28
N ASP A 44 0.79 17.29 7.87
CA ASP A 44 -0.39 18.17 7.83
C ASP A 44 -0.06 19.47 8.57
N VAL A 45 0.63 19.36 9.72
CA VAL A 45 1.17 20.50 10.46
C VAL A 45 2.23 21.27 9.65
N PHE A 46 3.05 20.56 8.88
CA PHE A 46 4.09 21.16 8.03
C PHE A 46 3.51 21.90 6.81
N ILE A 47 2.51 21.33 6.14
CA ILE A 47 1.78 21.95 5.02
C ILE A 47 1.11 23.22 5.53
N ASN A 48 0.38 23.14 6.65
CA ASN A 48 -0.22 24.31 7.29
C ASN A 48 0.85 25.37 7.62
N LYS A 49 2.01 24.97 8.14
CA LYS A 49 3.12 25.89 8.42
C LYS A 49 3.66 26.57 7.15
N LEU A 50 3.79 25.83 6.05
CA LEU A 50 4.22 26.38 4.76
C LEU A 50 3.20 27.38 4.22
N GLU A 51 1.90 27.09 4.34
CA GLU A 51 0.82 27.99 3.94
C GLU A 51 0.81 29.28 4.77
N VAL A 52 0.99 29.20 6.09
CA VAL A 52 1.12 30.38 6.96
C VAL A 52 2.34 31.23 6.56
N ASN A 53 3.51 30.61 6.36
CA ASN A 53 4.72 31.32 5.95
C ASN A 53 4.57 32.00 4.59
N LEU A 54 3.85 31.37 3.66
CA LEU A 54 3.50 31.96 2.36
C LEU A 54 2.61 33.18 2.52
N ALA A 55 1.55 33.08 3.32
CA ALA A 55 0.65 34.19 3.60
C ALA A 55 1.36 35.38 4.28
N GLU A 56 2.34 35.11 5.15
CA GLU A 56 3.19 36.16 5.74
C GLU A 56 4.06 36.87 4.69
N ILE A 57 4.66 36.14 3.76
CA ILE A 57 5.46 36.72 2.68
C ILE A 57 4.58 37.54 1.73
N ASP A 58 3.40 37.04 1.38
CA ASP A 58 2.44 37.77 0.55
C ASP A 58 1.99 39.07 1.24
N SER A 59 1.78 39.02 2.55
CA SER A 59 1.44 40.21 3.35
C SER A 59 2.60 41.22 3.38
N LYS A 60 3.85 40.75 3.53
CA LYS A 60 5.05 41.60 3.45
C LYS A 60 5.21 42.23 2.07
N ALA A 61 4.95 41.48 1.00
CA ALA A 61 5.01 41.96 -0.38
C ALA A 61 3.94 43.01 -0.67
N LYS A 62 2.74 42.88 -0.09
CA LYS A 62 1.68 43.90 -0.20
C LYS A 62 2.08 45.24 0.43
N ILE A 63 2.82 45.22 1.53
CA ILE A 63 3.22 46.43 2.26
C ILE A 63 4.47 47.07 1.65
N LYS A 64 5.49 46.26 1.35
CA LYS A 64 6.84 46.74 0.96
C LYS A 64 7.16 46.60 -0.52
N GLY A 65 6.27 46.01 -1.32
CA GLY A 65 6.55 45.60 -2.69
C GLY A 65 7.39 44.32 -2.77
N TRP A 66 7.55 43.81 -3.99
CA TRP A 66 8.40 42.64 -4.25
C TRP A 66 9.86 43.05 -4.42
N TYR A 67 10.77 42.31 -3.79
CA TYR A 67 12.22 42.46 -3.93
C TYR A 67 12.90 41.08 -3.97
N ASP A 68 14.12 41.00 -4.51
CA ASP A 68 14.68 39.74 -5.01
C ASP A 68 14.76 38.60 -3.99
N ASN A 69 15.29 38.86 -2.79
CA ASN A 69 15.36 37.84 -1.74
C ASN A 69 13.96 37.41 -1.24
N LEU A 70 12.97 38.31 -1.19
CA LEU A 70 11.59 37.97 -0.84
C LEU A 70 10.94 37.10 -1.90
N ARG A 71 11.17 37.41 -3.18
CA ARG A 71 10.70 36.61 -4.31
C ARG A 71 11.34 35.22 -4.34
N LEU A 72 12.64 35.13 -4.06
CA LEU A 72 13.35 33.85 -3.96
C LEU A 72 12.81 33.01 -2.80
N ALA A 73 12.59 33.60 -1.63
CA ALA A 73 11.99 32.92 -0.48
C ALA A 73 10.57 32.41 -0.80
N HIS A 74 9.75 33.24 -1.45
CA HIS A 74 8.41 32.89 -1.89
C HIS A 74 8.40 31.68 -2.86
N LEU A 75 9.24 31.72 -3.90
CA LEU A 75 9.36 30.62 -4.87
C LEU A 75 9.87 29.33 -4.24
N SER A 76 10.81 29.42 -3.28
CA SER A 76 11.31 28.28 -2.54
C SER A 76 10.19 27.61 -1.73
N LEU A 77 9.43 28.39 -0.95
CA LEU A 77 8.30 27.89 -0.16
C LEU A 77 7.20 27.30 -1.02
N LEU A 78 6.85 27.93 -2.14
CA LEU A 78 5.91 27.36 -3.11
C LEU A 78 6.38 26.00 -3.62
N SER A 79 7.65 25.90 -4.04
CA SER A 79 8.23 24.64 -4.52
C SER A 79 8.12 23.54 -3.48
N GLU A 80 8.38 23.85 -2.21
CA GLU A 80 8.28 22.90 -1.10
C GLU A 80 6.83 22.51 -0.77
N LEU A 81 5.90 23.47 -0.84
CA LEU A 81 4.47 23.23 -0.67
C LEU A 81 3.93 22.31 -1.78
N TRP A 82 4.22 22.61 -3.05
CA TRP A 82 3.80 21.78 -4.18
C TRP A 82 4.33 20.34 -4.08
N LYS A 83 5.60 20.18 -3.67
CA LYS A 83 6.19 18.86 -3.42
C LYS A 83 5.44 18.11 -2.32
N SER A 84 5.10 18.79 -1.23
CA SER A 84 4.39 18.20 -0.09
C SER A 84 2.97 17.77 -0.45
N LEU A 85 2.20 18.65 -1.09
CA LEU A 85 0.84 18.38 -1.57
C LEU A 85 0.80 17.22 -2.57
N ARG A 86 1.77 17.15 -3.49
CA ARG A 86 1.86 16.06 -4.47
C ARG A 86 2.07 14.70 -3.81
N VAL A 87 2.88 14.64 -2.75
CA VAL A 87 3.08 13.38 -1.99
C VAL A 87 1.81 13.00 -1.24
N GLU A 88 1.08 13.98 -0.71
CA GLU A 88 -0.18 13.75 -0.01
C GLU A 88 -1.27 13.22 -0.97
N GLU A 89 -1.43 13.86 -2.12
CA GLU A 89 -2.35 13.42 -3.19
C GLU A 89 -2.08 11.97 -3.60
N GLN A 90 -0.82 11.60 -3.80
CA GLN A 90 -0.43 10.22 -4.09
C GLN A 90 -0.81 9.24 -2.96
N SER A 91 -0.66 9.65 -1.70
CA SER A 91 -1.05 8.83 -0.55
C SER A 91 -2.56 8.60 -0.52
N TRP A 92 -3.36 9.65 -0.72
CA TRP A 92 -4.82 9.54 -0.77
C TRP A 92 -5.31 8.70 -1.94
N ARG A 93 -4.68 8.86 -3.10
CA ARG A 93 -4.93 8.01 -4.26
C ARG A 93 -4.69 6.54 -3.94
N GLN A 94 -3.55 6.19 -3.34
CA GLN A 94 -3.26 4.81 -2.93
C GLN A 94 -4.30 4.27 -1.93
N LYS A 95 -4.67 5.06 -0.92
CA LYS A 95 -5.67 4.68 0.10
C LYS A 95 -7.07 4.47 -0.49
N SER A 96 -7.48 5.29 -1.45
CA SER A 96 -8.80 5.21 -2.10
C SER A 96 -8.99 3.94 -2.94
N ARG A 97 -7.89 3.36 -3.44
CA ARG A 97 -7.87 2.23 -4.40
C ARG A 97 -8.71 2.47 -5.67
N VAL A 98 -8.85 3.74 -6.09
CA VAL A 98 -9.57 4.10 -7.32
C VAL A 98 -8.61 4.04 -8.52
N LYS A 99 -8.98 3.28 -9.56
CA LYS A 99 -8.29 3.27 -10.85
C LYS A 99 -8.70 4.56 -11.60
N ARG A 100 -7.70 5.31 -12.10
CA ARG A 100 -7.80 6.68 -12.65
C ARG A 100 -9.13 6.95 -13.40
N ARG A 101 -9.88 8.00 -13.03
CA ARG A 101 -10.87 8.64 -13.93
C ARG A 101 -10.13 9.72 -14.74
N LYS A 102 -10.49 9.90 -16.02
CA LYS A 102 -9.70 10.61 -17.04
C LYS A 102 -9.71 12.15 -16.92
N GLU A 103 -10.58 12.73 -16.10
CA GLU A 103 -10.77 14.17 -15.90
C GLU A 103 -11.09 14.36 -14.40
N GLY A 104 -10.66 15.35 -13.64
CA GLY A 104 -9.93 16.60 -13.81
C GLY A 104 -9.98 17.28 -12.43
N ASP A 105 -8.96 18.09 -12.13
CA ASP A 105 -8.71 18.89 -10.91
C ASP A 105 -8.15 18.17 -9.67
N LYS A 106 -7.36 18.93 -8.88
CA LYS A 106 -6.52 18.58 -7.71
C LYS A 106 -7.33 18.06 -6.50
N ASN A 107 -8.30 17.18 -6.74
CA ASN A 107 -9.29 16.74 -5.78
C ASN A 107 -8.74 15.68 -4.82
N SER A 108 -7.91 16.11 -3.87
CA SER A 108 -7.69 15.37 -2.63
C SER A 108 -9.04 15.01 -2.01
N ASN A 109 -10.02 15.93 -2.01
CA ASN A 109 -11.34 15.75 -1.41
C ASN A 109 -12.11 14.54 -1.97
N PHE A 110 -12.09 14.32 -3.29
CA PHE A 110 -12.68 13.12 -3.89
C PHE A 110 -12.04 11.84 -3.33
N PHE A 111 -10.71 11.78 -3.29
CA PHE A 111 -10.00 10.62 -2.75
C PHE A 111 -10.21 10.45 -1.24
N HIS A 112 -10.32 11.55 -0.48
CA HIS A 112 -10.68 11.54 0.93
C HIS A 112 -12.08 10.96 1.14
N LEU A 113 -13.07 11.44 0.40
CA LEU A 113 -14.46 10.95 0.48
C LEU A 113 -14.52 9.46 0.19
N ILE A 114 -13.90 8.99 -0.90
CA ILE A 114 -13.87 7.57 -1.24
C ILE A 114 -13.10 6.75 -0.20
N ALA A 115 -11.96 7.24 0.31
CA ALA A 115 -11.19 6.54 1.33
C ALA A 115 -11.95 6.46 2.67
N ASN A 116 -12.67 7.53 3.05
CA ASN A 116 -13.51 7.58 4.24
C ASN A 116 -14.72 6.64 4.10
N ASP A 117 -15.37 6.65 2.94
CA ASP A 117 -16.48 5.75 2.64
C ASP A 117 -16.07 4.27 2.66
N ARG A 118 -14.89 3.94 2.11
CA ARG A 118 -14.29 2.60 2.25
C ARG A 118 -13.94 2.28 3.70
N ARG A 119 -13.39 3.24 4.46
CA ARG A 119 -13.07 3.04 5.89
C ARG A 119 -14.33 2.72 6.67
N ARG A 120 -15.41 3.47 6.46
CA ARG A 120 -16.71 3.25 7.09
C ARG A 120 -17.31 1.90 6.71
N ARG A 121 -17.33 1.54 5.43
CA ARG A 121 -17.84 0.23 4.97
C ARG A 121 -17.04 -0.95 5.48
N ASN A 122 -15.73 -0.80 5.65
CA ASN A 122 -14.84 -1.87 6.11
C ASN A 122 -14.62 -1.84 7.63
N PHE A 123 -15.25 -0.91 8.34
CA PHE A 123 -15.18 -0.86 9.78
C PHE A 123 -16.08 -1.95 10.35
N ILE A 124 -15.50 -2.84 11.14
CA ILE A 124 -16.23 -3.89 11.86
C ILE A 124 -16.50 -3.32 13.25
N ASP A 125 -17.73 -2.85 13.47
CA ASP A 125 -18.18 -2.32 14.76
C ASP A 125 -18.40 -3.44 15.79
N GLY A 126 -18.75 -4.62 15.31
CA GLY A 126 -18.88 -5.84 16.09
C GLY A 126 -19.30 -7.02 15.21
N ILE A 127 -19.30 -8.21 15.79
CA ILE A 127 -19.83 -9.42 15.14
C ILE A 127 -20.91 -10.05 16.03
N SER A 128 -21.93 -10.61 15.41
CA SER A 128 -22.96 -11.38 16.13
C SER A 128 -22.55 -12.85 16.16
N PHE A 129 -22.38 -13.40 17.36
CA PHE A 129 -22.09 -14.81 17.58
C PHE A 129 -23.08 -15.38 18.60
N ASN A 130 -23.82 -16.43 18.22
CA ASN A 130 -24.85 -17.07 19.05
C ASN A 130 -25.87 -16.10 19.68
N GLY A 131 -26.25 -15.05 18.95
CA GLY A 131 -27.22 -14.04 19.42
C GLY A 131 -26.62 -12.95 20.32
N VAL A 132 -25.31 -13.00 20.62
CA VAL A 132 -24.59 -11.97 21.37
C VAL A 132 -23.74 -11.14 20.41
N VAL A 133 -23.81 -9.81 20.55
CA VAL A 133 -22.98 -8.89 19.79
C VAL A 133 -21.66 -8.69 20.52
N LEU A 134 -20.56 -9.13 19.91
CA LEU A 134 -19.20 -8.89 20.37
C LEU A 134 -18.69 -7.60 19.71
N SER A 135 -18.46 -6.56 20.52
CA SER A 135 -17.89 -5.28 20.06
C SER A 135 -16.46 -5.05 20.57
N ASP A 136 -15.98 -5.83 21.55
CA ASP A 136 -14.60 -5.73 22.00
C ASP A 136 -13.64 -6.28 20.93
N PRO A 137 -12.64 -5.49 20.47
CA PRO A 137 -11.74 -5.92 19.40
C PRO A 137 -10.95 -7.21 19.69
N SER A 138 -10.67 -7.52 20.96
CA SER A 138 -9.95 -8.74 21.34
C SER A 138 -10.87 -9.95 21.20
N GLN A 139 -12.10 -9.84 21.70
CA GLN A 139 -13.14 -10.88 21.56
C GLN A 139 -13.50 -11.13 20.09
N VAL A 140 -13.72 -10.08 19.30
CA VAL A 140 -13.99 -10.20 17.85
C VAL A 140 -12.86 -10.96 17.16
N ARG A 141 -11.60 -10.63 17.47
CA ARG A 141 -10.44 -11.29 16.87
C ARG A 141 -10.35 -12.77 17.25
N GLU A 142 -10.58 -13.08 18.52
CA GLU A 142 -10.53 -14.45 19.03
C GLU A 142 -11.62 -15.32 18.40
N GLU A 143 -12.84 -14.82 18.34
CA GLU A 143 -13.98 -15.53 17.76
C GLU A 143 -13.82 -15.75 16.24
N VAL A 144 -13.38 -14.72 15.48
CA VAL A 144 -13.08 -14.88 14.05
C VAL A 144 -12.02 -15.97 13.84
N LEU A 145 -10.99 -15.99 14.67
CA LEU A 145 -9.93 -17.00 14.60
C LEU A 145 -10.45 -18.40 14.95
N HIS A 146 -11.29 -18.51 15.98
CA HIS A 146 -11.93 -19.78 16.36
C HIS A 146 -12.83 -20.31 15.25
N PHE A 147 -13.70 -19.47 14.70
CA PHE A 147 -14.60 -19.80 13.59
C PHE A 147 -13.82 -20.38 12.41
N PHE A 148 -12.79 -19.68 11.92
CA PHE A 148 -12.03 -20.16 10.77
C PHE A 148 -11.17 -21.38 11.10
N LYS A 149 -10.62 -21.50 12.32
CA LYS A 149 -9.95 -22.75 12.74
C LYS A 149 -10.89 -23.93 12.65
N LYS A 150 -12.08 -23.83 13.23
CA LYS A 150 -13.11 -24.88 13.17
C LYS A 150 -13.60 -25.15 11.74
N HIS A 151 -13.75 -24.11 10.93
CA HIS A 151 -14.21 -24.24 9.55
C HIS A 151 -13.19 -24.94 8.65
N PHE A 152 -11.90 -24.70 8.89
CA PHE A 152 -10.79 -25.32 8.16
C PHE A 152 -10.15 -26.50 8.92
N GLU A 153 -10.71 -26.90 10.06
CA GLU A 153 -10.36 -28.16 10.69
C GLU A 153 -10.69 -29.28 9.71
N ASN A 154 -9.79 -30.26 9.59
CA ASN A 154 -9.91 -31.36 8.64
C ASN A 154 -11.15 -32.20 8.99
N VAL A 155 -12.31 -31.80 8.47
CA VAL A 155 -13.46 -32.67 8.36
C VAL A 155 -13.03 -33.79 7.41
N PRO A 156 -13.23 -35.07 7.75
CA PRO A 156 -12.99 -36.17 6.81
C PRO A 156 -13.95 -36.02 5.63
N TRP A 157 -13.52 -35.25 4.64
CA TRP A 157 -14.22 -35.08 3.39
C TRP A 157 -13.81 -36.23 2.49
N VAL A 158 -14.79 -37.07 2.12
CA VAL A 158 -14.59 -38.08 1.09
C VAL A 158 -14.46 -37.32 -0.23
N HIS A 159 -13.22 -37.04 -0.64
CA HIS A 159 -12.94 -36.51 -1.95
C HIS A 159 -13.54 -37.48 -2.99
N PRO A 160 -14.39 -37.01 -3.91
CA PRO A 160 -14.80 -37.81 -5.06
C PRO A 160 -13.55 -38.32 -5.76
N LYS A 161 -13.45 -39.64 -5.97
CA LYS A 161 -12.33 -40.22 -6.70
C LYS A 161 -12.40 -39.68 -8.13
N ILE A 162 -11.40 -38.89 -8.51
CA ILE A 162 -11.29 -38.25 -9.84
C ILE A 162 -11.12 -39.31 -10.96
N ASN A 163 -10.98 -40.58 -10.60
CA ASN A 163 -10.70 -41.69 -11.52
C ASN A 163 -11.72 -41.85 -12.65
N ASP A 164 -12.97 -41.40 -12.47
CA ASP A 164 -14.03 -41.51 -13.48
C ASP A 164 -14.31 -40.22 -14.27
N LEU A 165 -13.52 -39.16 -14.03
CA LEU A 165 -13.67 -37.89 -14.75
C LEU A 165 -12.76 -37.89 -15.98
N SER A 166 -13.35 -37.79 -17.17
CA SER A 166 -12.65 -37.59 -18.44
C SER A 166 -12.09 -36.17 -18.55
N LEU A 167 -11.10 -35.86 -17.72
CA LEU A 167 -10.41 -34.56 -17.75
C LEU A 167 -9.44 -34.51 -18.93
N LYS A 168 -9.41 -33.37 -19.61
CA LYS A 168 -8.38 -33.09 -20.62
C LYS A 168 -7.00 -33.17 -19.96
N ARG A 169 -6.13 -34.02 -20.49
CA ARG A 169 -4.75 -34.19 -20.01
C ARG A 169 -3.82 -33.32 -20.82
N LEU A 170 -2.87 -32.69 -20.14
CA LEU A 170 -1.77 -31.97 -20.79
C LEU A 170 -0.92 -32.95 -21.61
N SER A 171 -0.55 -32.53 -22.80
CA SER A 171 0.43 -33.20 -23.64
C SER A 171 1.80 -33.25 -22.94
N THR A 172 2.68 -34.14 -23.42
CA THR A 172 4.06 -34.23 -22.92
C THR A 172 4.84 -32.93 -23.11
N GLY A 173 4.56 -32.17 -24.18
CA GLY A 173 5.15 -30.85 -24.41
C GLY A 173 4.71 -29.81 -23.40
N GLU A 174 3.41 -29.74 -23.09
CA GLU A 174 2.86 -28.80 -22.10
C GLU A 174 3.37 -29.12 -20.68
N LYS A 175 3.49 -30.41 -20.34
CA LYS A 175 4.08 -30.83 -19.05
C LYS A 175 5.52 -30.34 -18.91
N LYS A 176 6.35 -30.60 -19.93
CA LYS A 176 7.73 -30.09 -19.97
C LYS A 176 7.80 -28.57 -19.88
N GLY A 177 6.84 -27.86 -20.48
CA GLY A 177 6.72 -26.41 -20.38
C GLY A 177 6.42 -25.90 -18.96
N LEU A 178 5.57 -26.61 -18.20
CA LEU A 178 5.24 -26.28 -16.80
C LEU A 178 6.36 -26.67 -15.82
N GLU A 179 7.13 -27.70 -16.14
CA GLU A 179 8.27 -28.18 -15.34
C GLU A 179 9.58 -27.45 -15.69
N ALA A 180 9.58 -26.60 -16.72
CA ALA A 180 10.74 -25.83 -17.12
C ALA A 180 11.19 -24.88 -16.00
N GLU A 181 12.50 -24.70 -15.87
CA GLU A 181 13.06 -23.76 -14.91
C GLU A 181 12.63 -22.31 -15.19
N PHE A 182 12.48 -21.54 -14.13
CA PHE A 182 12.11 -20.12 -14.23
C PHE A 182 13.28 -19.34 -14.84
N ASN A 183 13.05 -18.73 -16.01
CA ASN A 183 13.95 -17.72 -16.58
C ASN A 183 13.59 -16.34 -16.00
N GLU A 184 14.60 -15.54 -15.68
CA GLU A 184 14.47 -14.15 -15.24
C GLU A 184 13.61 -13.32 -16.20
N GLU A 185 13.76 -13.49 -17.52
CA GLU A 185 12.96 -12.78 -18.52
C GLU A 185 11.46 -13.06 -18.38
N LYS A 186 11.09 -14.34 -18.20
CA LYS A 186 9.69 -14.74 -17.99
C LYS A 186 9.14 -14.22 -16.66
N VAL A 187 9.98 -14.15 -15.63
CA VAL A 187 9.60 -13.58 -14.33
C VAL A 187 9.30 -12.09 -14.49
N TRP A 188 10.15 -11.34 -15.21
CA TRP A 188 9.91 -9.93 -15.49
C TRP A 188 8.70 -9.68 -16.39
N GLU A 189 8.49 -10.51 -17.40
CA GLU A 189 7.31 -10.45 -18.26
C GLU A 189 6.03 -10.65 -17.45
N ALA A 190 5.97 -11.69 -16.63
CA ALA A 190 4.82 -11.97 -15.75
C ALA A 190 4.59 -10.84 -14.75
N LEU A 191 5.67 -10.31 -14.16
CA LEU A 191 5.61 -9.17 -13.25
C LEU A 191 5.01 -7.96 -13.98
N ASN A 192 5.52 -7.63 -15.16
CA ASN A 192 5.07 -6.48 -15.96
C ASN A 192 3.62 -6.63 -16.43
N GLY A 193 3.17 -7.83 -16.77
CA GLY A 193 1.78 -8.14 -17.11
C GLY A 193 0.79 -7.95 -15.94
N CYS A 194 1.26 -7.94 -14.69
CA CYS A 194 0.38 -7.76 -13.54
C CYS A 194 -0.01 -6.29 -13.29
N ASP A 195 -1.27 -6.02 -12.92
CA ASP A 195 -1.71 -4.68 -12.50
C ASP A 195 -1.08 -4.33 -11.14
N GLY A 196 -0.18 -3.35 -11.15
CA GLY A 196 0.65 -3.03 -9.97
C GLY A 196 -0.10 -2.34 -8.83
N ASN A 197 -1.34 -1.91 -9.04
CA ASN A 197 -2.20 -1.28 -8.02
C ASN A 197 -3.21 -2.26 -7.39
N LYS A 198 -3.05 -3.57 -7.58
CA LYS A 198 -3.91 -4.60 -7.00
C LYS A 198 -3.68 -4.77 -5.49
N SER A 199 -4.57 -5.54 -4.85
CA SER A 199 -4.53 -5.83 -3.42
C SER A 199 -3.16 -6.35 -2.99
N THR A 200 -2.65 -5.81 -1.89
CA THR A 200 -1.40 -6.25 -1.28
C THR A 200 -1.59 -7.62 -0.62
N GLY A 201 -0.53 -8.42 -0.62
CA GLY A 201 -0.50 -9.63 0.20
C GLY A 201 -0.39 -9.32 1.71
N PRO A 202 -0.15 -10.34 2.55
CA PRO A 202 0.09 -10.18 3.98
C PRO A 202 1.28 -9.25 4.30
N ASP A 203 2.20 -9.11 3.34
CA ASP A 203 3.33 -8.19 3.39
C ASP A 203 2.89 -6.71 3.36
N GLY A 204 1.76 -6.39 2.74
CA GLY A 204 1.24 -5.01 2.65
C GLY A 204 1.95 -4.17 1.58
N LEU A 205 2.73 -4.79 0.69
CA LEU A 205 3.39 -4.10 -0.42
C LEU A 205 2.54 -4.25 -1.70
N ILE A 206 2.38 -3.15 -2.43
CA ILE A 206 1.75 -3.18 -3.75
C ILE A 206 2.76 -3.67 -4.78
N LEU A 207 2.29 -4.33 -5.84
CA LEU A 207 3.17 -4.91 -6.84
C LEU A 207 3.95 -3.83 -7.63
N ASN A 208 3.44 -2.59 -7.69
CA ASN A 208 4.21 -1.43 -8.16
C ASN A 208 5.48 -1.13 -7.35
N PHE A 209 5.53 -1.46 -6.06
CA PHE A 209 6.75 -1.31 -5.26
C PHE A 209 7.83 -2.30 -5.72
N ILE A 210 7.40 -3.52 -6.09
CA ILE A 210 8.29 -4.58 -6.57
C ILE A 210 8.79 -4.26 -7.97
N LYS A 211 7.93 -3.69 -8.84
CA LYS A 211 8.31 -3.25 -10.20
C LYS A 211 9.32 -2.10 -10.22
N ALA A 212 9.39 -1.30 -9.17
CA ALA A 212 10.17 -0.08 -9.12
C ALA A 212 11.59 -0.27 -8.54
N ASN A 213 11.95 -1.47 -8.10
CA ASN A 213 13.25 -1.83 -7.52
C ASN A 213 13.82 -3.07 -8.19
#